data_AF-A0A2D6DYP6-F1
#
_entry.id   AF-A0A2D6DYP6-F1
#
_cell.length_a   1.000
_cell.length_b   1.000
_cell.length_c   1.000
_cell.angle_alpha   90.00
_cell.angle_beta   90.00
_cell.angle_gamma   90.00
#
_symmetry.space_group_name_H-M   'P 1'
#
loop_
_entity.id
_entity.type
_entity.pdbx_description
1 polymer ?
#
loop_
_entity_poly.entity_id
_entity_poly.type
_entity_poly.pdbx_seq_one_letter_code
_entity_poly.pdbx_strand_id
1 'polypeptide(L)'
;MADTPEAIQKAKKQYILIGLILFVFTVVTVAVATVPWLDFGDHGFDSKDAVIGLLIATFKASLVASIFMHLNHERKTIYLVLLISAVMGIVLFFLTGWAFVDPIEYGNTVEGDRFYNPEKPITSD
;
A
#
# COMPACT_ATOMS: atom_id res chain seq x y z
N MET A 1 27.00 -19.21 10.05
CA MET A 1 28.41 -18.80 10.15
C MET A 1 29.03 -19.08 8.80
N ALA A 2 29.48 -18.04 8.10
CA ALA A 2 30.05 -18.16 6.75
C ALA A 2 31.57 -18.06 6.90
N ASP A 3 32.19 -19.18 7.28
CA ASP A 3 33.59 -19.19 7.72
C ASP A 3 34.58 -19.40 6.55
N THR A 4 34.08 -19.43 5.31
CA THR A 4 34.88 -19.54 4.09
C THR A 4 34.79 -18.25 3.24
N PRO A 5 35.91 -17.76 2.69
CA PRO A 5 35.94 -16.53 1.90
C PRO A 5 35.04 -16.59 0.65
N GLU A 6 34.81 -17.79 0.12
CA GLU A 6 33.92 -18.03 -1.03
C GLU A 6 32.43 -17.78 -0.68
N ALA A 7 31.98 -18.19 0.51
CA ALA A 7 30.61 -17.98 0.95
C ALA A 7 30.30 -16.49 1.14
N ILE A 8 31.26 -15.72 1.64
CA ILE A 8 31.16 -14.27 1.82
C ILE A 8 31.06 -13.57 0.46
N GLN A 9 31.88 -13.96 -0.53
CA GLN A 9 31.81 -13.38 -1.87
C GLN A 9 30.48 -13.67 -2.57
N LYS A 10 29.94 -14.88 -2.40
CA LYS A 10 28.64 -15.26 -2.97
C LYS A 10 27.50 -14.40 -2.39
N ALA A 11 27.45 -14.26 -1.07
CA ALA A 11 26.46 -13.40 -0.41
C ALA A 11 26.60 -11.93 -0.86
N LYS A 12 27.84 -11.42 -0.92
CA LYS A 12 28.12 -10.05 -1.40
C LYS A 12 27.62 -9.82 -2.83
N LYS A 13 27.91 -10.73 -3.76
CA LYS A 13 27.42 -10.64 -5.15
C LYS A 13 25.91 -10.63 -5.22
N GLN A 14 25.24 -11.47 -4.41
CA GLN A 14 23.79 -11.51 -4.33
C GLN A 14 23.23 -10.16 -3.85
N TYR A 15 23.72 -9.61 -2.74
CA TYR A 15 23.22 -8.31 -2.24
C TYR A 15 23.45 -7.15 -3.22
N ILE A 16 24.59 -7.12 -3.90
CA ILE A 16 24.87 -6.09 -4.92
C ILE A 16 23.94 -6.24 -6.13
N LEU A 17 23.71 -7.47 -6.61
CA LEU A 17 22.82 -7.74 -7.73
C LEU A 17 21.37 -7.30 -7.41
N ILE A 18 20.84 -7.70 -6.25
CA ILE A 18 19.49 -7.28 -5.85
C ILE A 18 19.45 -5.78 -5.58
N GLY A 19 20.47 -5.19 -4.97
CA GLY A 19 20.56 -3.74 -4.78
C GLY A 19 20.48 -2.96 -6.10
N LEU A 20 21.16 -3.45 -7.14
CA LEU A 20 21.09 -2.88 -8.49
C LEU A 20 19.70 -3.06 -9.11
N ILE A 21 19.09 -4.24 -8.97
CA ILE A 21 17.71 -4.49 -9.44
C ILE A 21 16.74 -3.51 -8.77
N LEU A 22 16.83 -3.32 -7.46
CA LEU A 22 15.99 -2.36 -6.76
C LEU A 22 16.20 -0.92 -7.25
N PHE A 23 17.46 -0.53 -7.49
CA PHE A 23 17.77 0.77 -8.06
C PHE A 23 17.14 0.96 -9.44
N VAL A 24 17.25 -0.03 -10.32
CA VAL A 24 16.59 -0.01 -11.64
C VAL A 24 15.08 0.14 -11.48
N PHE A 25 14.44 -0.64 -10.59
CA PHE A 25 13.01 -0.49 -10.33
C PHE A 25 12.64 0.90 -9.79
N THR A 26 13.50 1.57 -9.01
CA THR A 26 13.24 2.95 -8.60
C THR A 26 13.28 3.93 -9.76
N VAL A 27 14.26 3.79 -10.66
CA VAL A 27 14.32 4.61 -11.87
C VAL A 27 13.09 4.36 -12.74
N VAL A 28 12.65 3.09 -12.86
CA VAL A 28 11.44 2.73 -13.60
C VAL A 28 10.20 3.36 -12.96
N THR A 29 10.04 3.34 -11.63
CA THR A 29 8.88 4.01 -10.99
C THR A 29 8.86 5.51 -11.22
N VAL A 30 10.03 6.16 -11.22
CA VAL A 30 10.13 7.59 -11.53
C VAL A 30 9.85 7.82 -13.02
N ALA A 31 10.35 6.97 -13.90
CA ALA A 31 10.10 7.06 -15.33
C ALA A 31 8.60 6.93 -15.62
N VAL A 32 7.91 5.92 -15.08
CA VAL A 32 6.45 5.76 -15.22
C VAL A 32 5.70 7.02 -14.77
N ALA A 33 6.16 7.71 -13.74
CA ALA A 33 5.52 8.93 -13.24
C ALA A 33 5.91 10.23 -13.98
N THR A 34 7.07 10.29 -14.64
CA THR A 34 7.62 11.53 -15.21
C THR A 34 7.61 11.57 -16.74
N VAL A 35 7.49 10.42 -17.37
CA VAL A 35 7.70 10.26 -18.79
C VAL A 35 6.36 10.27 -19.54
N PRO A 36 6.13 11.24 -20.43
CA PRO A 36 4.86 11.36 -21.16
C PRO A 36 4.53 10.19 -22.09
N TRP A 37 5.52 9.40 -22.53
CA TRP A 37 5.27 8.22 -23.38
C TRP A 37 4.76 7.00 -22.59
N LEU A 38 5.01 6.98 -21.27
CA LEU A 38 4.53 5.96 -20.33
C LEU A 38 3.31 6.42 -19.55
N ASP A 39 2.83 7.63 -19.85
CA ASP A 39 1.56 8.13 -19.38
C ASP A 39 0.47 7.35 -20.11
N PHE A 40 -0.10 6.35 -19.43
CA PHE A 40 -1.24 5.61 -19.98
C PHE A 40 -2.54 6.44 -19.82
N GLY A 41 -2.42 7.68 -19.28
CA GLY A 41 -3.33 8.78 -18.93
C GLY A 41 -3.94 9.63 -20.05
N ASP A 42 -5.10 10.22 -19.75
CA ASP A 42 -5.39 11.57 -20.26
C ASP A 42 -4.63 12.54 -19.35
N HIS A 43 -4.04 13.61 -19.87
CA HIS A 43 -2.99 14.40 -19.20
C HIS A 43 -3.26 14.67 -17.69
N GLY A 44 -2.57 13.94 -16.79
CA GLY A 44 -2.73 14.07 -15.33
C GLY A 44 -2.42 12.76 -14.56
N PHE A 45 -2.34 12.82 -13.22
CA PHE A 45 -2.22 11.62 -12.37
C PHE A 45 -3.56 10.87 -12.38
N ASP A 46 -3.73 9.94 -13.32
CA ASP A 46 -4.95 9.15 -13.46
C ASP A 46 -4.88 7.88 -12.57
N SER A 47 -6.04 7.30 -12.29
CA SER A 47 -6.20 6.11 -11.46
C SER A 47 -5.38 4.92 -11.98
N LYS A 48 -5.19 4.81 -13.29
CA LYS A 48 -4.38 3.75 -13.92
C LYS A 48 -2.89 3.90 -13.65
N ASP A 49 -2.35 5.13 -13.62
CA ASP A 49 -0.94 5.36 -13.30
C ASP A 49 -0.66 5.08 -11.82
N ALA A 50 -1.63 5.42 -10.95
CA ALA A 50 -1.58 5.05 -9.54
C ALA A 50 -1.58 3.52 -9.34
N VAL A 51 -2.40 2.78 -10.08
CA VAL A 51 -2.43 1.30 -10.02
C VAL A 51 -1.13 0.69 -10.51
N ILE A 52 -0.60 1.14 -11.65
CA ILE A 52 0.67 0.65 -12.20
C ILE A 52 1.83 0.97 -11.24
N GLY A 53 1.89 2.20 -10.72
CA GLY A 53 2.87 2.62 -9.74
C GLY A 53 2.83 1.76 -8.47
N LEU A 54 1.62 1.49 -7.96
CA LEU A 54 1.42 0.63 -6.78
C LEU A 54 1.85 -0.81 -7.03
N LEU A 55 1.60 -1.36 -8.23
CA LEU A 55 2.06 -2.70 -8.61
C LEU A 55 3.58 -2.80 -8.61
N ILE A 56 4.27 -1.83 -9.24
CA ILE A 56 5.73 -1.80 -9.28
C ILE A 56 6.30 -1.61 -7.86
N ALA A 57 5.68 -0.74 -7.06
CA ALA A 57 6.06 -0.53 -5.66
C ALA A 57 5.90 -1.80 -4.82
N THR A 58 4.82 -2.56 -5.01
CA THR A 58 4.56 -3.83 -4.32
C THR A 58 5.61 -4.88 -4.68
N PHE A 59 5.98 -4.98 -5.97
CA PHE A 59 7.03 -5.88 -6.42
C PHE A 59 8.40 -5.52 -5.85
N LYS A 60 8.73 -4.22 -5.79
CA LYS A 60 9.96 -3.74 -5.13
C LYS A 60 9.96 -4.09 -3.65
N ALA A 61 8.84 -3.88 -2.95
CA ALA A 61 8.71 -4.17 -1.52
C ALA A 61 8.86 -5.66 -1.21
N SER A 62 8.32 -6.55 -2.05
CA SER A 62 8.47 -8.00 -1.87
C SER A 62 9.93 -8.46 -2.05
N LEU A 63 10.64 -7.92 -3.04
CA LEU A 63 12.09 -8.19 -3.21
C LEU A 63 12.91 -7.74 -2.00
N VAL A 64 12.60 -6.58 -1.42
CA VAL A 64 13.24 -6.09 -0.19
C VAL A 64 12.97 -7.02 0.99
N ALA A 65 11.70 -7.40 1.19
CA ALA A 65 11.31 -8.30 2.28
C ALA A 65 11.97 -9.67 2.15
N SER A 66 11.96 -10.28 0.97
CA SER A 66 12.51 -11.63 0.78
C SER A 66 14.04 -11.68 0.90
N ILE A 67 14.77 -10.66 0.41
CA ILE A 67 16.24 -10.70 0.29
C ILE A 67 16.95 -9.92 1.38
N PHE A 68 16.57 -8.66 1.63
CA PHE A 68 17.26 -7.79 2.58
C PHE A 68 16.85 -8.05 4.02
N MET A 69 15.57 -8.38 4.24
CA MET A 69 15.10 -8.77 5.58
C MET A 69 15.33 -10.26 5.88
N HIS A 70 15.98 -11.01 4.98
CA HIS A 70 16.28 -12.43 5.13
C HIS A 70 15.06 -13.32 5.43
N LEU A 71 13.85 -12.87 5.09
CA LEU A 71 12.65 -13.64 5.43
C LEU A 71 12.64 -15.02 4.79
N ASN A 72 13.23 -15.18 3.59
CA ASN A 72 13.17 -16.39 2.79
C ASN A 72 13.63 -17.69 3.50
N HIS A 73 14.39 -17.60 4.59
CA HIS A 73 14.82 -18.77 5.39
C HIS A 73 14.39 -18.70 6.87
N GLU A 74 13.43 -17.83 7.17
CA GLU A 74 13.00 -17.58 8.54
C GLU A 74 11.82 -18.47 8.98
N ARG A 75 11.48 -18.37 10.27
CA ARG A 75 10.42 -19.15 10.91
C ARG A 75 9.06 -18.77 10.32
N LYS A 76 8.19 -19.77 10.10
CA LYS A 76 6.82 -19.60 9.57
C LYS A 76 5.99 -18.55 10.33
N THR A 77 6.23 -18.39 11.63
CA THR A 77 5.55 -17.40 12.48
C THR A 77 5.75 -15.96 12.00
N ILE A 78 6.91 -15.64 11.43
CA ILE A 78 7.23 -14.27 11.01
C ILE A 78 6.47 -13.89 9.74
N TYR A 79 6.34 -14.84 8.81
CA TYR A 79 5.45 -14.69 7.66
C TYR A 79 3.99 -14.47 8.05
N LEU A 80 3.52 -15.16 9.09
CA LEU A 80 2.15 -14.99 9.60
C LEU A 80 1.96 -13.57 10.17
N VAL A 81 2.90 -13.10 10.99
CA VAL A 81 2.84 -11.74 11.57
C VAL A 81 2.86 -10.69 10.48
N LEU A 82 3.77 -10.80 9.50
CA LEU A 82 3.80 -9.86 8.37
C LEU A 82 2.52 -9.87 7.54
N LEU A 83 1.94 -11.06 7.30
CA LEU A 83 0.68 -11.17 6.58
C LEU A 83 -0.45 -10.48 7.35
N ILE A 84 -0.56 -10.72 8.66
CA ILE A 84 -1.57 -10.06 9.51
C ILE A 84 -1.37 -8.54 9.48
N SER A 85 -0.14 -8.04 9.60
CA SER A 85 0.16 -6.62 9.52
C SER A 85 -0.24 -6.01 8.17
N ALA A 86 0.06 -6.68 7.06
CA ALA A 86 -0.32 -6.23 5.72
C ALA A 86 -1.84 -6.20 5.54
N VAL A 87 -2.54 -7.26 5.96
CA VAL A 87 -4.01 -7.33 5.91
C VAL A 87 -4.63 -6.23 6.74
N MET A 88 -4.13 -6.01 7.97
CA MET A 88 -4.64 -4.93 8.82
C MET A 88 -4.43 -3.55 8.21
N GLY A 89 -3.27 -3.29 7.60
CA GLY A 89 -3.02 -2.06 6.88
C GLY A 89 -3.98 -1.84 5.72
N ILE A 90 -4.24 -2.89 4.92
CA ILE A 90 -5.20 -2.86 3.81
C ILE A 90 -6.62 -2.56 4.34
N VAL A 91 -7.05 -3.22 5.41
CA VAL A 91 -8.36 -2.97 6.05
C VAL A 91 -8.49 -1.50 6.47
N LEU A 92 -7.46 -0.91 7.05
CA LEU A 92 -7.48 0.51 7.42
C LEU A 92 -7.59 1.42 6.18
N PHE A 93 -6.84 1.16 5.11
CA PHE A 93 -6.97 1.92 3.86
C PHE A 93 -8.39 1.83 3.28
N PHE A 94 -8.99 0.63 3.27
CA PHE A 94 -10.37 0.45 2.82
C PHE A 94 -11.37 1.17 3.72
N LEU A 95 -11.21 1.10 5.04
CA LEU A 95 -12.10 1.77 5.99
C LEU A 95 -12.04 3.29 5.81
N THR A 96 -10.84 3.86 5.67
CA THR A 96 -10.66 5.28 5.38
C THR A 96 -11.29 5.65 4.02
N GLY A 97 -11.09 4.84 2.98
CA GLY A 97 -11.74 5.05 1.69
C GLY A 97 -13.27 5.00 1.77
N TRP A 98 -13.82 4.06 2.54
CA TRP A 98 -15.26 3.91 2.71
C TRP A 98 -15.88 5.10 3.46
N ALA A 99 -15.17 5.66 4.45
CA ALA A 99 -15.61 6.85 5.17
C ALA A 99 -15.78 8.09 4.27
N PHE A 100 -15.11 8.16 3.12
CA PHE A 100 -15.34 9.23 2.15
C PHE A 100 -16.59 9.03 1.28
N VAL A 101 -17.04 7.78 1.11
CA VAL A 101 -18.23 7.43 0.34
C VAL A 101 -19.51 7.59 1.16
N ASP A 102 -19.42 7.34 2.47
CA ASP A 102 -20.50 7.55 3.44
C ASP A 102 -20.07 8.62 4.47
N PRO A 103 -20.04 9.91 4.06
CA PRO A 103 -19.68 10.97 4.97
C PRO A 103 -20.72 11.09 6.08
N ILE A 104 -20.25 11.37 7.29
CA ILE A 104 -21.14 11.69 8.41
C ILE A 104 -21.86 13.00 8.08
N GLU A 105 -23.11 12.90 7.63
CA GLU A 105 -23.99 14.05 7.45
C GLU A 105 -24.49 14.52 8.81
N TYR A 106 -23.95 15.64 9.30
CA TYR A 106 -24.53 16.33 10.44
C TYR A 106 -25.76 17.11 9.97
N GLY A 107 -26.93 16.48 10.08
CA GLY A 107 -28.25 17.12 10.14
C GLY A 107 -28.64 18.02 8.96
N ASN A 108 -29.34 17.45 7.97
CA ASN A 108 -30.51 18.15 7.44
C ASN A 108 -31.61 18.02 8.50
N THR A 109 -32.16 19.15 8.97
CA THR A 109 -33.16 19.20 10.05
C THR A 109 -34.42 18.37 9.79
N VAL A 110 -34.64 17.87 8.57
CA VAL A 110 -35.83 17.10 8.19
C VAL A 110 -35.60 15.59 8.05
N GLU A 111 -34.37 15.12 7.82
CA GLU A 111 -34.16 13.70 7.44
C GLU A 111 -32.90 13.04 8.04
N GLY A 112 -32.02 13.81 8.69
CA GLY A 112 -30.66 13.36 9.06
C GLY A 112 -30.50 12.53 10.33
N ASP A 113 -31.53 12.41 11.18
CA ASP A 113 -31.38 11.63 12.43
C ASP A 113 -32.50 10.62 12.69
N ARG A 114 -33.70 10.75 12.08
CA ARG A 114 -34.92 9.97 12.42
C ARG A 114 -35.26 9.91 13.93
N PHE A 115 -34.53 10.65 14.77
CA PHE A 115 -34.63 10.67 16.22
C PHE A 115 -35.25 11.99 16.69
N TYR A 116 -35.04 13.08 15.94
CA TYR A 116 -35.56 14.40 16.25
C TYR A 116 -36.14 15.07 14.99
N ASN A 117 -37.47 15.21 14.96
CA ASN A 117 -38.16 15.94 13.90
C ASN A 117 -38.59 17.32 14.44
N PRO A 118 -37.96 18.43 14.02
CA PRO A 118 -38.28 19.78 14.47
C PRO A 118 -39.64 20.29 13.95
N GLU A 119 -40.22 19.64 12.93
CA GLU A 119 -41.56 19.96 12.42
C GLU A 119 -42.67 19.27 13.21
N LYS A 120 -42.34 18.27 14.02
CA LYS A 120 -43.32 17.59 14.86
C LYS A 120 -43.48 18.36 16.18
N PRO A 121 -44.68 18.90 16.48
CA PRO A 121 -44.90 19.55 17.77
C PRO A 121 -44.69 18.55 18.89
N ILE A 122 -43.93 18.96 19.92
CA ILE A 122 -43.74 18.22 21.16
C ILE A 122 -45.10 18.16 21.88
N THR A 123 -45.83 17.06 21.69
CA THR A 123 -47.02 16.79 22.49
C THR A 123 -46.53 16.30 23.84
N SER A 124 -46.74 17.12 24.88
CA SER A 124 -46.50 16.75 26.27
C SER A 124 -47.64 15.87 26.75
N ASP A 125 -47.47 14.55 26.62
CA ASP A 125 -48.26 13.54 27.35
C ASP A 125 -47.48 13.06 28.58
#